data_AF-S8EFX1-F1
#
_entry.id   AF-S8EFX1-F1
#
_cell.length_a   1.000
_cell.length_b   1.000
_cell.length_c   1.000
_cell.angle_alpha   90.00
_cell.angle_beta   90.00
_cell.angle_gamma   90.00
#
_symmetry.space_group_name_H-M   'P 1'
#
loop_
_entity.id
_entity.type
_entity.pdbx_description
1 polymer ?
#
loop_
_entity_poly.entity_id
_entity_poly.type
_entity_poly.pdbx_seq_one_letter_code
_entity_poly.pdbx_strand_id
1 'polypeptide(L)'
;MTFNLIDSRPGQAARVLDGLKRINAYAASEQHGASLREIEAVHKAVVARAGFTDGKAPSDDLISMLISDPDNKDLWETQLLGSQFAKDMLAVTGSLDENFNAVLEGFKAYMIQDYLYSISEIKALSERLHKATSAQDININLDAIVESCKYSKDVLRRCLDSRGLAIQEKQLVNARPTDDLKKYIQDQLDAAKNNEWVIGLVAIIPCVVSQCTIAKELCEDPTMIDWKLMTPWYKNWIEPNGKIALNTIALLRSFFIANCDHWKCHYEDAKKSFQTACQGEINLWKYAEEQKNAAAGNSTANKKAT
;
A
#
# COMPACT_ATOMS: atom_id res chain seq x y z
N MET A 1 20.00 21.63 -5.63
CA MET A 1 19.42 20.47 -6.32
C MET A 1 18.95 19.51 -5.25
N THR A 2 17.64 19.33 -5.12
CA THR A 2 17.03 18.35 -4.20
C THR A 2 17.35 16.96 -4.73
N PHE A 3 18.23 16.24 -4.03
CA PHE A 3 18.59 14.85 -4.36
C PHE A 3 17.45 13.95 -3.89
N ASN A 4 16.70 13.37 -4.83
CA ASN A 4 15.71 12.34 -4.54
C ASN A 4 16.35 10.96 -4.77
N LEU A 5 16.32 10.07 -3.77
CA LEU A 5 16.69 8.66 -3.93
C LEU A 5 15.88 7.95 -5.03
N ILE A 6 14.73 8.49 -5.41
CA ILE A 6 13.75 7.88 -6.31
C ILE A 6 13.17 8.95 -7.23
N ASP A 7 13.25 8.73 -8.53
CA ASP A 7 12.49 9.50 -9.50
C ASP A 7 11.01 9.07 -9.43
N SER A 8 10.19 9.86 -8.76
CA SER A 8 8.74 9.69 -8.68
C SER A 8 8.11 9.96 -10.04
N ARG A 9 8.02 8.93 -10.90
CA ARG A 9 7.42 9.10 -12.22
C ARG A 9 5.89 9.05 -12.14
N PRO A 10 5.18 9.89 -12.93
CA PRO A 10 3.75 9.75 -13.13
C PRO A 10 3.42 8.34 -13.66
N GLY A 11 2.53 7.61 -12.98
CA GLY A 11 2.09 6.27 -13.40
C GLY A 11 2.50 5.10 -12.49
N GLN A 12 3.25 5.35 -11.41
CA GLN A 12 3.49 4.37 -10.34
C GLN A 12 2.24 4.20 -9.46
N ALA A 13 2.08 3.03 -8.84
CA ALA A 13 0.98 2.80 -7.92
C ALA A 13 1.04 3.76 -6.74
N ALA A 14 -0.06 4.46 -6.51
CA ALA A 14 0.06 5.76 -5.90
C ALA A 14 0.20 5.72 -4.36
N ARG A 15 -0.22 4.64 -3.69
CA ARG A 15 0.13 4.34 -2.28
C ARG A 15 1.61 4.03 -2.07
N VAL A 16 2.18 3.22 -2.96
CA VAL A 16 3.61 2.88 -2.93
C VAL A 16 4.44 4.15 -3.04
N LEU A 17 4.04 5.05 -3.94
CA LEU A 17 4.72 6.32 -4.14
C LEU A 17 4.66 7.24 -2.91
N ASP A 18 3.53 7.31 -2.22
CA ASP A 18 3.40 8.11 -0.99
C ASP A 18 4.31 7.58 0.12
N GLY A 19 4.30 6.26 0.36
CA GLY A 19 5.18 5.61 1.33
C GLY A 19 6.67 5.88 1.04
N LEU A 20 7.08 5.78 -0.23
CA LEU A 20 8.44 6.08 -0.68
C LEU A 20 8.84 7.55 -0.46
N LYS A 21 7.94 8.51 -0.70
CA LYS A 21 8.21 9.93 -0.44
C LYS A 21 8.37 10.23 1.04
N ARG A 22 7.57 9.61 1.91
CA ARG A 22 7.70 9.73 3.37
C ARG A 22 9.08 9.27 3.82
N ILE A 23 9.53 8.13 3.32
CA ILE A 23 10.87 7.60 3.60
C ILE A 23 11.96 8.57 3.15
N ASN A 24 11.84 9.13 1.94
CA ASN A 24 12.79 10.12 1.42
C ASN A 24 12.83 11.38 2.30
N ALA A 25 11.71 11.83 2.85
CA ALA A 25 11.66 13.00 3.74
C ALA A 25 12.44 12.77 5.03
N TYR A 26 12.39 11.55 5.61
CA TYR A 26 13.19 11.21 6.79
C TYR A 26 14.65 10.95 6.42
N ALA A 27 14.94 10.25 5.33
CA ALA A 27 16.31 10.01 4.83
C ALA A 27 17.06 11.29 4.39
N ALA A 28 16.32 12.35 4.05
CA ALA A 28 16.85 13.66 3.71
C ALA A 28 16.88 14.62 4.91
N SER A 29 16.46 14.19 6.10
CA SER A 29 16.50 15.00 7.31
C SER A 29 17.90 14.96 7.92
N GLU A 30 18.53 16.13 8.10
CA GLU A 30 19.80 16.23 8.84
C GLU A 30 19.66 15.88 10.33
N GLN A 31 18.43 15.82 10.84
CA GLN A 31 18.12 15.57 12.26
C GLN A 31 17.62 14.15 12.54
N HIS A 32 17.24 13.38 11.51
CA HIS A 32 16.59 12.09 11.70
C HIS A 32 17.12 11.04 10.72
N GLY A 33 17.54 9.90 11.27
CA GLY A 33 17.92 8.73 10.49
C GLY A 33 19.21 8.84 9.69
N ALA A 34 19.51 7.79 8.93
CA ALA A 34 20.65 7.71 8.03
C ALA A 34 20.48 8.65 6.83
N SER A 35 21.59 9.26 6.40
CA SER A 35 21.64 10.11 5.22
C SER A 35 21.34 9.34 3.93
N LEU A 36 20.91 10.05 2.88
CA LEU A 36 20.72 9.48 1.54
C LEU A 36 21.92 8.67 1.06
N ARG A 37 23.15 9.15 1.31
CA ARG A 37 24.39 8.48 0.90
C ARG A 37 24.61 7.16 1.64
N GLU A 38 24.28 7.10 2.93
CA GLU A 38 24.36 5.87 3.73
C GLU A 38 23.33 4.85 3.23
N ILE A 39 22.11 5.30 2.94
CA ILE A 39 21.06 4.44 2.37
C ILE A 39 21.46 3.92 0.99
N GLU A 40 22.04 4.74 0.11
CA GLU A 40 22.56 4.30 -1.19
C GLU A 40 23.67 3.24 -1.05
N ALA A 41 24.57 3.40 -0.08
CA ALA A 41 25.63 2.44 0.19
C ALA A 41 25.06 1.09 0.63
N VAL A 42 24.08 1.09 1.54
CA VAL A 42 23.34 -0.11 1.95
C VAL A 42 22.56 -0.70 0.79
N HIS A 43 21.91 0.13 -0.04
CA HIS A 43 21.07 -0.32 -1.14
C HIS A 43 21.83 -1.16 -2.17
N LYS A 44 23.06 -0.75 -2.52
CA LYS A 44 23.93 -1.55 -3.39
C LYS A 44 24.19 -2.95 -2.83
N ALA A 45 24.36 -3.07 -1.52
CA ALA A 45 24.55 -4.35 -0.84
C ALA A 45 23.25 -5.18 -0.76
N VAL A 46 22.10 -4.53 -0.53
CA VAL A 46 20.78 -5.18 -0.48
C VAL A 46 20.38 -5.75 -1.85
N VAL A 47 20.56 -4.97 -2.93
CA VAL A 47 20.27 -5.43 -4.30
C VAL A 47 21.19 -6.58 -4.70
N ALA A 48 22.44 -6.59 -4.26
CA ALA A 48 23.37 -7.69 -4.49
C ALA A 48 22.98 -8.97 -3.73
N ARG A 49 22.27 -8.86 -2.61
CA ARG A 49 21.67 -9.98 -1.85
C ARG A 49 20.27 -10.26 -2.40
N ALA A 50 20.19 -10.78 -3.63
CA ALA A 50 18.91 -11.11 -4.25
C ALA A 50 18.18 -12.21 -3.46
N GLY A 51 16.98 -11.91 -2.96
CA GLY A 51 16.03 -12.89 -2.42
C GLY A 51 15.76 -12.81 -0.92
N PHE A 52 14.53 -13.16 -0.54
CA PHE A 52 14.23 -13.69 0.80
C PHE A 52 14.96 -15.04 0.86
N THR A 53 16.17 -15.09 1.40
CA THR A 53 16.84 -16.38 1.58
C THR A 53 16.07 -17.19 2.61
N ASP A 54 15.84 -18.48 2.34
CA ASP A 54 15.20 -19.48 3.23
C ASP A 54 15.93 -19.71 4.59
N GLY A 55 16.85 -18.81 4.97
CA GLY A 55 17.54 -18.76 6.24
C GLY A 55 16.96 -17.68 7.16
N LYS A 56 17.40 -17.68 8.43
CA LYS A 56 17.05 -16.63 9.39
C LYS A 56 17.25 -15.25 8.76
N ALA A 57 16.21 -14.41 8.79
CA ALA A 57 16.29 -13.02 8.37
C ALA A 57 17.51 -12.35 9.03
N PRO A 58 18.31 -11.56 8.28
CA PRO A 58 19.36 -10.76 8.88
C PRO A 58 18.82 -9.93 10.04
N SER A 59 19.54 -9.86 11.15
CA SER A 59 19.08 -9.16 12.36
C SER A 59 18.99 -7.64 12.21
N ASP A 60 19.51 -7.11 11.11
CA ASP A 60 19.44 -5.71 10.70
C ASP A 60 18.35 -5.46 9.64
N ASP A 61 17.62 -6.48 9.18
CA ASP A 61 16.56 -6.35 8.18
C ASP A 61 15.17 -6.47 8.82
N LEU A 62 14.69 -5.35 9.35
CA LEU A 62 13.40 -5.28 10.04
C LEU A 62 12.24 -5.88 9.23
N ILE A 63 12.18 -5.65 7.91
CA ILE A 63 11.06 -6.14 7.09
C ILE A 63 11.09 -7.66 7.02
N SER A 64 12.26 -8.23 6.75
CA SER A 64 12.42 -9.68 6.71
C SER A 64 12.16 -10.29 8.09
N MET A 65 12.60 -9.64 9.16
CA MET A 65 12.30 -10.06 10.53
C MET A 65 10.80 -10.06 10.80
N LEU A 66 10.09 -8.96 10.51
CA LEU A 66 8.65 -8.84 10.74
C LEU A 66 7.84 -9.86 9.94
N ILE A 67 8.19 -10.12 8.68
CA ILE A 67 7.49 -11.07 7.81
C ILE A 67 7.75 -12.52 8.24
N SER A 68 8.98 -12.84 8.64
CA SER A 68 9.37 -14.20 9.05
C SER A 68 9.12 -14.50 10.54
N ASP A 69 8.71 -13.50 11.32
CA ASP A 69 8.35 -13.67 12.73
C ASP A 69 7.20 -14.69 12.85
N PRO A 70 7.36 -15.76 13.67
CA PRO A 70 6.33 -16.79 13.82
C PRO A 70 4.94 -16.25 14.17
N ASP A 71 4.86 -15.16 14.93
CA ASP A 71 3.58 -14.57 15.34
C ASP A 71 2.92 -13.76 14.21
N ASN A 72 3.67 -13.39 13.19
CA ASN A 72 3.18 -12.63 12.04
C ASN A 72 2.97 -13.49 10.79
N LYS A 73 3.55 -14.69 10.76
CA LYS A 73 3.63 -15.52 9.56
C LYS A 73 2.26 -15.83 8.96
N ASP A 74 1.31 -16.30 9.78
CA ASP A 74 -0.05 -16.59 9.31
C ASP A 74 -0.79 -15.32 8.86
N LEU A 75 -0.66 -14.24 9.62
CA LEU A 75 -1.26 -12.94 9.31
C LEU A 75 -0.77 -12.42 7.95
N TRP A 76 0.54 -12.55 7.68
CA TRP A 76 1.16 -12.08 6.46
C TRP A 76 0.91 -13.02 5.27
N GLU A 77 1.33 -14.29 5.37
CA GLU A 77 1.32 -15.22 4.25
C GLU A 77 -0.08 -15.71 3.92
N THR A 78 -0.84 -16.15 4.93
CA THR A 78 -2.16 -16.77 4.72
C THR A 78 -3.25 -15.72 4.57
N GLN A 79 -3.32 -14.77 5.50
CA GLN A 79 -4.48 -13.87 5.59
C GLN A 79 -4.35 -12.66 4.66
N LEU A 80 -3.17 -12.01 4.62
CA LEU A 80 -2.96 -10.83 3.79
C LEU A 80 -2.60 -11.20 2.35
N LEU A 81 -1.48 -11.88 2.12
CA LEU A 81 -1.05 -12.27 0.76
C LEU A 81 -1.99 -13.33 0.16
N GLY A 82 -2.50 -14.24 0.98
CA GLY A 82 -3.45 -15.27 0.57
C GLY A 82 -4.90 -14.80 0.37
N SER A 83 -5.16 -13.49 0.30
CA SER A 83 -6.47 -12.88 0.08
C SER A 83 -7.27 -13.58 -1.03
N GLN A 84 -8.48 -14.02 -0.70
CA GLN A 84 -9.36 -14.69 -1.66
C GLN A 84 -9.75 -13.73 -2.80
N PHE A 85 -10.01 -12.46 -2.49
CA PHE A 85 -10.34 -11.48 -3.51
C PHE A 85 -9.22 -11.29 -4.54
N ALA A 86 -7.96 -11.30 -4.11
CA ALA A 86 -6.81 -11.23 -5.02
C ALA A 86 -6.73 -12.45 -5.94
N LYS A 87 -7.01 -13.64 -5.42
CA LYS A 87 -7.10 -14.89 -6.20
C LYS A 87 -8.26 -14.84 -7.21
N ASP A 88 -9.41 -14.29 -6.81
CA ASP A 88 -10.57 -14.17 -7.70
C ASP A 88 -10.28 -13.26 -8.90
N MET A 89 -9.49 -12.18 -8.72
CA MET A 89 -9.04 -11.34 -9.83
C MET A 89 -8.25 -12.11 -10.89
N LEU A 90 -7.53 -13.17 -10.52
CA LEU A 90 -6.83 -14.07 -11.45
C LEU A 90 -7.72 -15.14 -12.05
N ALA A 91 -8.69 -15.62 -11.27
CA ALA A 91 -9.54 -16.74 -11.62
C ALA A 91 -10.55 -16.38 -12.71
N VAL A 92 -10.87 -15.10 -12.87
CA VAL A 92 -11.65 -14.61 -14.02
C VAL A 92 -10.97 -15.09 -15.31
N THR A 93 -11.76 -15.60 -16.26
CA THR A 93 -11.28 -16.22 -17.51
C THR A 93 -11.60 -15.42 -18.78
N GLY A 94 -12.36 -14.33 -18.66
CA GLY A 94 -12.72 -13.44 -19.76
C GLY A 94 -13.70 -12.35 -19.34
N SER A 95 -13.99 -11.39 -20.23
CA SER A 95 -15.07 -10.41 -20.00
C SER A 95 -16.47 -11.04 -20.04
N LEU A 96 -16.59 -12.27 -20.55
CA LEU A 96 -17.82 -13.07 -20.55
C LEU A 96 -17.90 -14.06 -19.37
N ASP A 97 -16.88 -14.08 -18.51
CA ASP A 97 -16.91 -14.86 -17.28
C ASP A 97 -18.06 -14.37 -16.40
N GLU A 98 -18.86 -15.29 -15.87
CA GLU A 98 -20.02 -14.95 -15.04
C GLU A 98 -19.64 -14.18 -13.77
N ASN A 99 -18.40 -14.35 -13.30
CA ASN A 99 -17.87 -13.67 -12.13
C ASN A 99 -17.22 -12.32 -12.46
N PHE A 100 -16.98 -12.00 -13.75
CA PHE A 100 -16.28 -10.77 -14.15
C PHE A 100 -16.91 -9.52 -13.53
N ASN A 101 -18.23 -9.37 -13.65
CA ASN A 101 -18.94 -8.21 -13.13
C ASN A 101 -18.91 -8.15 -11.61
N ALA A 102 -19.04 -9.28 -10.92
CA ALA A 102 -18.99 -9.34 -9.46
C ALA A 102 -17.59 -8.94 -8.94
N VAL A 103 -16.53 -9.49 -9.56
CA VAL A 103 -15.13 -9.14 -9.22
C VAL A 103 -14.85 -7.67 -9.51
N LEU A 104 -15.36 -7.15 -10.63
CA LEU A 104 -15.24 -5.74 -10.97
C LEU A 104 -15.90 -4.83 -9.92
N GLU A 105 -17.11 -5.16 -9.44
CA GLU A 105 -17.78 -4.38 -8.39
C GLU A 105 -17.02 -4.44 -7.06
N GLY A 106 -16.51 -5.60 -6.66
CA GLY A 106 -15.62 -5.71 -5.50
C GLY A 106 -14.37 -4.84 -5.64
N PHE A 107 -13.76 -4.82 -6.83
CA PHE A 107 -12.57 -4.03 -7.10
C PHE A 107 -12.86 -2.52 -7.09
N LYS A 108 -14.00 -2.09 -7.63
CA LYS A 108 -14.46 -0.70 -7.53
C LYS A 108 -14.65 -0.29 -6.07
N ALA A 109 -15.26 -1.15 -5.26
CA ALA A 109 -15.45 -0.88 -3.83
C ALA A 109 -14.11 -0.73 -3.09
N TYR A 110 -13.14 -1.60 -3.38
CA TYR A 110 -11.77 -1.45 -2.90
C TYR A 110 -11.17 -0.10 -3.30
N MET A 111 -11.25 0.28 -4.57
CA MET A 111 -10.69 1.54 -5.08
C MET A 111 -11.36 2.78 -4.48
N ILE A 112 -12.66 2.71 -4.13
CA ILE A 112 -13.35 3.76 -3.38
C ILE A 112 -12.77 3.91 -1.97
N GLN A 113 -12.57 2.79 -1.25
CA GLN A 113 -11.92 2.83 0.07
C GLN A 113 -10.46 3.29 -0.04
N ASP A 114 -9.76 2.95 -1.12
CA ASP A 114 -8.41 3.43 -1.41
C ASP A 114 -8.37 4.95 -1.58
N TYR A 115 -9.30 5.50 -2.36
CA TYR A 115 -9.48 6.93 -2.47
C TYR A 115 -9.74 7.58 -1.11
N LEU A 116 -10.64 7.02 -0.30
CA LEU A 116 -10.96 7.56 1.03
C LEU A 116 -9.79 7.50 2.02
N TYR A 117 -8.95 6.45 1.93
CA TYR A 117 -7.69 6.38 2.66
C TYR A 117 -6.79 7.57 2.32
N SER A 118 -6.57 7.83 1.02
CA SER A 118 -5.73 8.94 0.55
C SER A 118 -6.22 10.32 1.01
N ILE A 119 -7.53 10.55 1.02
CA ILE A 119 -8.11 11.83 1.47
C ILE A 119 -7.99 11.98 2.99
N SER A 120 -8.14 10.89 3.73
CA SER A 120 -8.04 10.91 5.19
C SER A 120 -6.62 11.21 5.66
N GLU A 121 -5.62 10.79 4.89
CA GLU A 121 -4.23 11.15 5.10
C GLU A 121 -3.99 12.66 4.95
N ILE A 122 -4.55 13.29 3.91
CA ILE A 122 -4.49 14.76 3.73
C ILE A 122 -5.09 15.47 4.94
N LYS A 123 -6.25 14.99 5.43
CA LYS A 123 -6.91 15.55 6.62
C LYS A 123 -5.98 15.48 7.83
N ALA A 124 -5.36 14.33 8.07
CA ALA A 124 -4.49 14.15 9.21
C ALA A 124 -3.21 15.00 9.15
N LEU A 125 -2.60 15.12 7.98
CA LEU A 125 -1.46 16.01 7.76
C LEU A 125 -1.86 17.47 7.99
N SER A 126 -3.06 17.86 7.55
CA SER A 126 -3.60 19.20 7.79
C SER A 126 -3.78 19.45 9.29
N GLU A 127 -4.32 18.49 10.05
CA GLU A 127 -4.46 18.61 11.51
C GLU A 127 -3.09 18.72 12.22
N ARG A 128 -2.06 18.03 11.73
CA ARG A 128 -0.69 18.15 12.24
C ARG A 128 -0.08 19.50 11.94
N LEU A 129 -0.26 20.01 10.71
CA LEU A 129 0.19 21.35 10.31
C LEU A 129 -0.33 22.44 11.24
N HIS A 130 -1.61 22.38 11.64
CA HIS A 130 -2.21 23.35 12.56
C HIS A 130 -1.58 23.34 13.97
N LYS A 131 -0.90 22.25 14.33
CA LYS A 131 -0.23 22.06 15.64
C LYS A 131 1.29 22.25 15.54
N ALA A 132 1.83 22.50 14.36
CA ALA A 132 3.25 22.64 14.14
C ALA A 132 3.82 23.86 14.90
N THR A 133 4.91 23.65 15.63
CA THR A 133 5.54 24.69 16.46
C THR A 133 6.85 25.21 15.87
N SER A 134 7.26 24.74 14.69
CA SER A 134 8.47 25.17 14.00
C SER A 134 8.24 25.37 12.50
N ALA A 135 9.04 26.26 11.89
CA ALA A 135 8.99 26.48 10.43
C ALA A 135 9.38 25.22 9.64
N GLN A 136 10.28 24.39 10.20
CA GLN A 136 10.67 23.12 9.62
C GLN A 136 9.48 22.14 9.58
N ASP A 137 8.77 21.98 10.69
CA ASP A 137 7.59 21.11 10.76
C ASP A 137 6.47 21.60 9.82
N ILE A 138 6.28 22.93 9.73
CA ILE A 138 5.33 23.53 8.79
C ILE A 138 5.67 23.14 7.35
N ASN A 139 6.92 23.31 6.93
CA ASN A 139 7.34 22.99 5.57
C ASN A 139 7.19 21.49 5.27
N ILE A 140 7.62 20.62 6.19
CA ILE A 140 7.47 19.16 6.03
C ILE A 140 6.01 18.76 5.84
N ASN A 141 5.10 19.30 6.66
CA ASN A 141 3.68 18.97 6.55
C ASN A 141 3.04 19.57 5.27
N LEU A 142 3.43 20.78 4.85
CA LEU A 142 2.95 21.38 3.60
C LEU A 142 3.38 20.56 2.38
N ASP A 143 4.65 20.16 2.31
CA ASP A 143 5.16 19.32 1.24
C ASP A 143 4.45 17.96 1.22
N ALA A 144 4.26 17.32 2.38
CA ALA A 144 3.51 16.08 2.50
C ALA A 144 2.06 16.23 2.02
N ILE A 145 1.36 17.31 2.38
CA ILE A 145 -0.01 17.59 1.92
C ILE A 145 -0.05 17.72 0.39
N VAL A 146 0.88 18.46 -0.20
CA VAL A 146 0.97 18.61 -1.66
C VAL A 146 1.14 17.25 -2.35
N GLU A 147 2.01 16.39 -1.81
CA GLU A 147 2.23 15.06 -2.37
C GLU A 147 1.04 14.12 -2.19
N SER A 148 0.41 14.09 -1.02
CA SER A 148 -0.82 13.32 -0.80
C SER A 148 -1.97 13.83 -1.68
N CYS A 149 -2.06 15.15 -1.94
CA CYS A 149 -3.02 15.71 -2.90
C CYS A 149 -2.77 15.23 -4.34
N LYS A 150 -1.51 15.11 -4.77
CA LYS A 150 -1.17 14.53 -6.08
C LYS A 150 -1.60 13.07 -6.15
N TYR A 151 -1.31 12.30 -5.10
CA TYR A 151 -1.76 10.90 -4.97
C TYR A 151 -3.29 10.78 -5.06
N SER A 152 -4.05 11.51 -4.25
CA SER A 152 -5.51 11.45 -4.26
C SER A 152 -6.11 11.84 -5.62
N LYS A 153 -5.51 12.82 -6.32
CA LYS A 153 -5.92 13.18 -7.69
C LYS A 153 -5.70 12.04 -8.68
N ASP A 154 -4.59 11.31 -8.57
CA ASP A 154 -4.32 10.16 -9.43
C ASP A 154 -5.25 8.97 -9.15
N VAL A 155 -5.59 8.71 -7.88
CA VAL A 155 -6.61 7.71 -7.53
C VAL A 155 -7.97 8.12 -8.07
N LEU A 156 -8.37 9.38 -7.85
CA LEU A 156 -9.64 9.92 -8.34
C LEU A 156 -9.74 9.77 -9.87
N ARG A 157 -8.69 10.15 -10.60
CA ARG A 157 -8.63 10.00 -12.06
C ARG A 157 -8.82 8.54 -12.49
N ARG A 158 -8.16 7.58 -11.82
CA ARG A 158 -8.31 6.15 -12.12
C ARG A 158 -9.71 5.62 -11.83
N CYS A 159 -10.33 6.08 -10.74
CA CYS A 159 -11.70 5.70 -10.40
C CYS A 159 -12.71 6.20 -11.44
N LEU A 160 -12.54 7.44 -11.92
CA LEU A 160 -13.44 8.08 -12.88
C LEU A 160 -13.19 7.67 -14.34
N ASP A 161 -12.03 7.11 -14.68
CA ASP A 161 -11.69 6.78 -16.08
C ASP A 161 -12.72 5.82 -16.68
N SER A 162 -13.44 6.31 -17.69
CA SER A 162 -14.50 5.58 -18.39
C SER A 162 -13.99 4.39 -19.19
N ARG A 163 -12.68 4.32 -19.46
CA ARG A 163 -12.02 3.19 -20.12
C ARG A 163 -11.46 2.17 -19.11
N GLY A 164 -11.61 2.45 -17.82
CA GLY A 164 -11.17 1.62 -16.71
C GLY A 164 -12.33 1.26 -15.80
N LEU A 165 -12.48 1.99 -14.69
CA LEU A 165 -13.41 1.66 -13.61
C LEU A 165 -14.77 2.33 -13.77
N ALA A 166 -14.85 3.47 -14.47
CA ALA A 166 -16.10 4.19 -14.72
C ALA A 166 -16.97 4.35 -13.44
N ILE A 167 -16.36 4.53 -12.28
CA ILE A 167 -17.09 4.78 -11.03
C ILE A 167 -17.74 6.15 -11.17
N GLN A 168 -19.04 6.24 -10.89
CA GLN A 168 -19.72 7.53 -11.01
C GLN A 168 -19.20 8.48 -9.93
N GLU A 169 -18.97 9.74 -10.28
CA GLU A 169 -18.50 10.76 -9.34
C GLU A 169 -19.37 10.84 -8.09
N LYS A 170 -20.69 10.74 -8.25
CA LYS A 170 -21.65 10.71 -7.13
C LYS A 170 -21.40 9.55 -6.16
N GLN A 171 -20.89 8.41 -6.64
CA GLN A 171 -20.56 7.27 -5.77
C GLN A 171 -19.32 7.59 -4.93
N LEU A 172 -18.30 8.23 -5.50
CA LEU A 172 -17.09 8.62 -4.78
C LEU A 172 -17.35 9.72 -3.75
N VAL A 173 -18.06 10.79 -4.14
CA VAL A 173 -18.32 11.94 -3.24
C VAL A 173 -19.22 11.56 -2.06
N ASN A 174 -20.16 10.63 -2.27
CA ASN A 174 -21.05 10.15 -1.21
C ASN A 174 -20.50 8.94 -0.46
N ALA A 175 -19.39 8.35 -0.90
CA ALA A 175 -18.78 7.24 -0.21
C ALA A 175 -18.36 7.62 1.21
N ARG A 176 -18.33 6.63 2.10
CA ARG A 176 -17.87 6.77 3.47
C ARG A 176 -16.82 5.70 3.76
N PRO A 177 -15.79 6.03 4.55
CA PRO A 177 -14.83 5.02 4.96
C PRO A 177 -15.55 3.99 5.84
N THR A 178 -15.22 2.71 5.65
CA THR A 178 -15.65 1.67 6.58
C THR A 178 -15.10 1.95 7.97
N ASP A 179 -15.70 1.36 9.01
CA ASP A 179 -15.20 1.53 10.38
C ASP A 179 -13.81 0.91 10.53
N ASP A 180 -13.53 -0.18 9.82
CA ASP A 180 -12.19 -0.76 9.71
C ASP A 180 -11.18 0.21 9.07
N LEU A 181 -11.56 0.88 7.98
CA LEU A 181 -10.68 1.87 7.35
C LEU A 181 -10.42 3.05 8.29
N LYS A 182 -11.45 3.58 8.97
CA LYS A 182 -11.28 4.66 9.96
C LYS A 182 -10.32 4.24 11.07
N LYS A 183 -10.49 3.02 11.60
CA LYS A 183 -9.61 2.46 12.63
C LYS A 183 -8.18 2.32 12.11
N TYR A 184 -8.00 1.76 10.92
CA TYR A 184 -6.68 1.58 10.31
C TYR A 184 -5.94 2.91 10.18
N ILE A 185 -6.61 3.94 9.64
CA ILE A 185 -6.03 5.29 9.54
C ILE A 185 -5.69 5.83 10.94
N GLN A 186 -6.61 5.73 11.90
CA GLN A 186 -6.39 6.25 13.25
C GLN A 186 -5.17 5.58 13.92
N ASP A 187 -5.03 4.26 13.79
CA ASP A 187 -3.91 3.51 14.34
C ASP A 187 -2.57 3.96 13.71
N GLN A 188 -2.51 4.18 12.39
CA GLN A 188 -1.32 4.74 11.73
C GLN A 188 -0.99 6.16 12.22
N LEU A 189 -2.02 6.98 12.43
CA LEU A 189 -1.83 8.34 12.92
C LEU A 189 -1.32 8.37 14.35
N ASP A 190 -1.80 7.47 15.20
CA ASP A 190 -1.37 7.36 16.59
C ASP A 190 0.04 6.76 16.70
N ALA A 191 0.39 5.77 15.87
CA ALA A 191 1.77 5.28 15.73
C ALA A 191 2.74 6.43 15.39
N ALA A 192 2.35 7.32 14.49
CA ALA A 192 3.16 8.46 14.10
C ALA A 192 3.10 9.66 15.08
N LYS A 193 2.20 9.68 16.07
CA LYS A 193 2.18 10.71 17.14
C LYS A 193 3.13 10.40 18.29
N ASN A 194 3.48 9.13 18.51
CA ASN A 194 4.28 8.70 19.66
C ASN A 194 5.81 8.91 19.48
N ASN A 195 6.22 9.81 18.58
CA ASN A 195 7.58 10.36 18.42
C ASN A 195 8.73 9.39 18.08
N GLU A 196 8.47 8.13 17.76
CA GLU A 196 9.43 7.31 17.02
C GLU A 196 9.05 7.30 15.55
N TRP A 197 9.60 8.27 14.81
CA TRP A 197 9.37 8.43 13.37
C TRP A 197 9.57 7.10 12.61
N VAL A 198 10.50 6.26 13.07
CA VAL A 198 10.77 4.95 12.48
C VAL A 198 9.61 3.98 12.66
N ILE A 199 8.95 3.96 13.82
CA ILE A 199 7.76 3.14 14.10
C ILE A 199 6.56 3.65 13.30
N GLY A 200 6.41 4.97 13.16
CA GLY A 200 5.42 5.56 12.27
C GLY A 200 5.57 5.10 10.81
N LEU A 201 6.81 4.92 10.35
CA LEU A 201 7.09 4.34 9.03
C LEU A 201 6.89 2.82 8.97
N VAL A 202 6.98 2.09 10.09
CA VAL A 202 6.65 0.65 10.10
C VAL A 202 5.18 0.42 9.73
N ALA A 203 4.28 1.31 10.13
CA ALA A 203 2.85 1.22 9.83
C ALA A 203 2.51 1.31 8.32
N ILE A 204 3.46 1.73 7.46
CA ILE A 204 3.29 1.76 6.00
C ILE A 204 3.78 0.47 5.32
N ILE A 205 4.58 -0.34 6.01
CA ILE A 205 5.24 -1.52 5.44
C ILE A 205 4.19 -2.49 4.88
N PRO A 206 3.12 -2.87 5.60
CA PRO A 206 2.15 -3.81 5.06
C PRO A 206 1.48 -3.31 3.79
N CYS A 207 1.08 -2.04 3.76
CA CYS A 207 0.48 -1.40 2.59
C CYS A 207 1.40 -1.49 1.37
N VAL A 208 2.65 -1.04 1.49
CA VAL A 208 3.58 -0.96 0.36
C VAL A 208 4.04 -2.35 -0.09
N VAL A 209 4.46 -3.19 0.87
CA VAL A 209 5.07 -4.48 0.55
C VAL A 209 4.02 -5.47 0.08
N SER A 210 2.84 -5.56 0.70
CA SER A 210 1.82 -6.53 0.27
C SER A 210 1.29 -6.22 -1.13
N GLN A 211 1.03 -4.94 -1.45
CA GLN A 211 0.59 -4.54 -2.79
C GLN A 211 1.65 -4.84 -3.84
N CYS A 212 2.93 -4.55 -3.56
CA CYS A 212 4.03 -4.88 -4.44
C CYS A 212 4.17 -6.40 -4.64
N THR A 213 4.13 -7.17 -3.54
CA THR A 213 4.28 -8.63 -3.58
C THR A 213 3.15 -9.28 -4.35
N ILE A 214 1.89 -9.00 -3.98
CA ILE A 214 0.72 -9.53 -4.69
C ILE A 214 0.81 -9.13 -6.16
N ALA A 215 0.91 -7.83 -6.48
CA ALA A 215 0.90 -7.39 -7.87
C ALA A 215 2.06 -7.95 -8.71
N LYS A 216 3.24 -8.15 -8.12
CA LYS A 216 4.37 -8.80 -8.81
C LYS A 216 4.05 -10.25 -9.14
N GLU A 217 3.57 -11.02 -8.17
CA GLU A 217 3.16 -12.42 -8.38
C GLU A 217 2.09 -12.50 -9.48
N LEU A 218 1.10 -11.61 -9.44
CA LEU A 218 0.07 -11.53 -10.47
C LEU A 218 0.66 -11.14 -11.84
N CYS A 219 1.63 -10.22 -11.90
CA CYS A 219 2.29 -9.83 -13.16
C CYS A 219 3.11 -10.96 -13.79
N GLU A 220 3.69 -11.84 -12.97
CA GLU A 220 4.59 -12.92 -13.40
C GLU A 220 3.89 -14.28 -13.56
N ASP A 221 2.59 -14.35 -13.28
CA ASP A 221 1.79 -15.56 -13.45
C ASP A 221 1.85 -16.03 -14.94
N PRO A 222 2.37 -17.24 -15.21
CA PRO A 222 2.53 -17.75 -16.58
C PRO A 222 1.20 -18.03 -17.29
N THR A 223 0.09 -18.04 -16.55
CA THR A 223 -1.28 -18.16 -17.09
C THR A 223 -1.86 -16.80 -17.52
N MET A 224 -1.10 -15.71 -17.40
CA MET A 224 -1.47 -14.40 -17.95
C MET A 224 -1.51 -14.46 -19.47
N ILE A 225 -2.71 -14.28 -20.02
CA ILE A 225 -2.97 -14.18 -21.46
C ILE A 225 -3.53 -12.79 -21.80
N ASP A 226 -3.49 -12.40 -23.07
CA ASP A 226 -3.75 -11.03 -23.53
C ASP A 226 -5.00 -10.38 -22.93
N TRP A 227 -6.09 -11.13 -22.76
CA TRP A 227 -7.33 -10.55 -22.21
C TRP A 227 -7.20 -10.22 -20.71
N LYS A 228 -6.45 -10.99 -19.91
CA LYS A 228 -6.22 -10.71 -18.47
C LYS A 228 -5.53 -9.35 -18.30
N LEU A 229 -4.60 -9.05 -19.23
CA LEU A 229 -3.91 -7.76 -19.29
C LEU A 229 -4.87 -6.59 -19.60
N MET A 230 -6.03 -6.88 -20.18
CA MET A 230 -7.04 -5.88 -20.53
C MET A 230 -8.02 -5.59 -19.39
N THR A 231 -8.01 -6.36 -18.31
CA THR A 231 -8.91 -6.16 -17.17
C THR A 231 -8.68 -4.81 -16.49
N PRO A 232 -9.73 -4.19 -15.91
CA PRO A 232 -9.59 -2.92 -15.21
C PRO A 232 -8.61 -2.98 -14.03
N TRP A 233 -8.61 -4.06 -13.25
CA TRP A 233 -7.69 -4.23 -12.12
C TRP A 233 -6.25 -4.42 -12.57
N TYR A 234 -6.01 -5.11 -13.70
CA TYR A 234 -4.64 -5.25 -14.21
C TYR A 234 -4.03 -3.89 -14.55
N LYS A 235 -4.72 -3.11 -15.38
CA LYS A 235 -4.24 -1.79 -15.84
C LYS A 235 -4.13 -0.75 -14.73
N ASN A 236 -5.07 -0.76 -13.78
CA ASN A 236 -5.16 0.30 -12.78
C ASN A 236 -4.41 -0.01 -11.48
N TRP A 237 -4.09 -1.28 -11.21
CA TRP A 237 -3.50 -1.69 -9.94
C TRP A 237 -2.40 -2.73 -10.06
N ILE A 238 -2.60 -3.85 -10.78
CA ILE A 238 -1.56 -4.90 -10.88
C ILE A 238 -0.31 -4.38 -11.57
N GLU A 239 -0.43 -3.94 -12.82
CA GLU A 239 0.72 -3.52 -13.63
C GLU A 239 1.49 -2.35 -13.00
N PRO A 240 0.84 -1.27 -12.50
CA PRO A 240 1.54 -0.15 -11.87
C PRO A 240 2.30 -0.53 -10.58
N ASN A 241 1.79 -1.50 -9.80
CA ASN A 241 2.45 -1.98 -8.58
C ASN A 241 3.56 -3.00 -8.91
N GLY A 242 3.27 -3.97 -9.77
CA GLY A 242 4.18 -5.06 -10.13
C GLY A 242 5.47 -4.56 -10.78
N LYS A 243 5.38 -3.59 -11.70
CA LYS A 243 6.54 -3.01 -12.41
C LYS A 243 7.57 -2.36 -11.48
N ILE A 244 7.16 -1.90 -10.31
CA ILE A 244 8.04 -1.21 -9.34
C ILE A 244 8.35 -2.05 -8.11
N ALA A 245 7.77 -3.25 -7.99
CA ALA A 245 7.75 -4.03 -6.76
C ALA A 245 9.14 -4.34 -6.22
N LEU A 246 10.02 -4.92 -7.04
CA LEU A 246 11.36 -5.32 -6.62
C LEU A 246 12.19 -4.14 -6.11
N ASN A 247 12.20 -3.05 -6.87
CA ASN A 247 12.97 -1.85 -6.51
C ASN A 247 12.41 -1.19 -5.24
N THR A 248 11.08 -1.09 -5.14
CA THR A 248 10.39 -0.52 -3.98
C THR A 248 10.72 -1.30 -2.70
N ILE A 249 10.55 -2.62 -2.73
CA ILE A 249 10.81 -3.47 -1.57
C ILE A 249 12.29 -3.42 -1.18
N ALA A 250 13.19 -3.51 -2.16
CA ALA A 250 14.63 -3.42 -1.90
C ALA A 250 15.01 -2.08 -1.25
N LEU A 251 14.43 -0.98 -1.71
CA LEU A 251 14.70 0.33 -1.15
C LEU A 251 14.13 0.48 0.27
N LEU A 252 12.91 0.02 0.50
CA LEU A 252 12.31 0.01 1.84
C LEU A 252 13.18 -0.77 2.83
N ARG A 253 13.65 -1.96 2.43
CA ARG A 253 14.62 -2.75 3.22
C ARG A 253 15.90 -1.96 3.49
N SER A 254 16.46 -1.33 2.45
CA SER A 254 17.70 -0.56 2.56
C SER A 254 17.58 0.57 3.57
N PHE A 255 16.44 1.27 3.56
CA PHE A 255 16.16 2.32 4.53
C PHE A 255 16.14 1.79 5.96
N PHE A 256 15.39 0.72 6.25
CA PHE A 256 15.34 0.17 7.61
C PHE A 256 16.68 -0.43 8.04
N ILE A 257 17.43 -1.09 7.15
CA ILE A 257 18.77 -1.58 7.45
C ILE A 257 19.72 -0.45 7.84
N ALA A 258 19.73 0.63 7.06
CA ALA A 258 20.56 1.81 7.36
C ALA A 258 20.16 2.47 8.70
N ASN A 259 18.93 2.27 9.14
CA ASN A 259 18.37 2.84 10.37
C ASN A 259 18.20 1.81 11.50
N CYS A 260 18.94 0.69 11.46
CA CYS A 260 18.87 -0.39 12.45
C CYS A 260 18.91 0.10 13.90
N ASP A 261 19.83 1.02 14.19
CA ASP A 261 20.01 1.55 15.54
C ASP A 261 18.79 2.31 16.08
N HIS A 262 17.90 2.79 15.21
CA HIS A 262 16.69 3.52 15.60
C HIS A 262 15.50 2.62 15.94
N TRP A 263 15.43 1.39 15.43
CA TRP A 263 14.28 0.51 15.66
C TRP A 263 14.60 -0.78 16.40
N LYS A 264 15.87 -1.22 16.44
CA LYS A 264 16.22 -2.54 17.02
C LYS A 264 15.78 -2.71 18.47
N CYS A 265 15.86 -1.66 19.28
CA CYS A 265 15.42 -1.66 20.68
C CYS A 265 13.89 -1.54 20.85
N HIS A 266 13.18 -1.26 19.75
CA HIS A 266 11.74 -1.04 19.68
C HIS A 266 11.05 -2.08 18.79
N TYR A 267 11.70 -3.23 18.56
CA TYR A 267 11.19 -4.27 17.67
C TYR A 267 9.78 -4.73 18.03
N GLU A 268 9.47 -4.87 19.32
CA GLU A 268 8.13 -5.27 19.76
C GLU A 268 7.05 -4.24 19.44
N ASP A 269 7.39 -2.94 19.46
CA ASP A 269 6.45 -1.89 19.08
C ASP A 269 6.32 -1.79 17.55
N ALA A 270 7.42 -1.99 16.82
CA ALA A 270 7.40 -2.17 15.36
C ALA A 270 6.51 -3.37 14.96
N LYS A 271 6.64 -4.50 15.66
CA LYS A 271 5.85 -5.71 15.45
C LYS A 271 4.36 -5.47 15.64
N LYS A 272 3.95 -4.82 16.74
CA LYS A 272 2.54 -4.45 16.96
C LYS A 272 2.02 -3.49 15.89
N SER A 273 2.82 -2.49 15.51
CA SER A 273 2.45 -1.55 14.45
C SER A 273 2.28 -2.26 13.10
N PHE A 274 3.16 -3.21 12.78
CA PHE A 274 3.08 -4.03 11.58
C PHE A 274 1.83 -4.90 11.59
N GLN A 275 1.55 -5.63 12.68
CA GLN A 275 0.36 -6.47 12.82
C GLN A 275 -0.94 -5.66 12.64
N THR A 276 -1.00 -4.48 13.27
CA THR A 276 -2.15 -3.58 13.17
C THR A 276 -2.37 -3.13 11.73
N ALA A 277 -1.29 -2.76 11.03
CA ALA A 277 -1.37 -2.35 9.63
C ALA A 277 -1.70 -3.51 8.67
N CYS A 278 -1.20 -4.72 8.93
CA CYS A 278 -1.61 -5.93 8.20
C CYS A 278 -3.10 -6.18 8.35
N GLN A 279 -3.65 -6.06 9.58
CA GLN A 279 -5.08 -6.24 9.82
C GLN A 279 -5.92 -5.22 9.05
N GLY A 280 -5.46 -3.97 8.97
CA GLY A 280 -6.10 -2.92 8.17
C GLY A 280 -6.21 -3.29 6.69
N GLU A 281 -5.11 -3.76 6.08
CA GLU A 281 -5.10 -4.20 4.68
C GLU A 281 -5.94 -5.46 4.45
N ILE A 282 -5.92 -6.43 5.39
CA ILE A 282 -6.80 -7.61 5.34
C ILE A 282 -8.27 -7.19 5.32
N ASN A 283 -8.66 -6.22 6.16
CA ASN A 283 -10.04 -5.76 6.23
C ASN A 283 -10.47 -5.03 4.95
N LEU A 284 -9.55 -4.32 4.28
CA LEU A 284 -9.81 -3.74 2.96
C LEU A 284 -10.06 -4.82 1.89
N TRP A 285 -9.29 -5.92 1.91
CA TRP A 285 -9.54 -7.04 1.00
C TRP A 285 -10.84 -7.76 1.29
N LYS A 286 -11.17 -7.99 2.57
CA LYS A 286 -12.45 -8.59 2.97
C LYS A 286 -13.63 -7.74 2.54
N TYR A 287 -13.54 -6.41 2.68
CA TYR A 287 -14.58 -5.52 2.19
C TYR A 287 -14.79 -5.66 0.68
N ALA A 288 -13.72 -5.76 -0.11
CA ALA A 288 -13.81 -6.01 -1.55
C ALA A 288 -14.51 -7.34 -1.87
N GLU A 289 -14.17 -8.39 -1.12
CA GLU A 289 -14.79 -9.72 -1.23
C GLU A 289 -16.28 -9.72 -0.90
N GLU A 290 -16.67 -9.02 0.17
CA GLU A 290 -18.07 -8.87 0.56
C GLU A 290 -18.89 -8.16 -0.52
N GLN A 291 -18.35 -7.08 -1.10
CA GLN A 291 -19.02 -6.37 -2.19
C GLN A 291 -19.12 -7.23 -3.47
N LYS A 292 -18.09 -8.02 -3.78
CA LYS A 292 -18.14 -9.02 -4.85
C LYS A 292 -19.27 -10.04 -4.62
N ASN A 293 -19.33 -10.62 -3.42
CA ASN A 293 -20.33 -11.63 -3.07
C ASN A 293 -21.77 -11.07 -3.13
N ALA A 294 -21.96 -9.83 -2.67
CA ALA A 294 -23.25 -9.14 -2.77
C ALA A 294 -23.68 -8.90 -4.23
N ALA A 295 -22.73 -8.49 -5.09
CA ALA A 295 -22.99 -8.31 -6.52
C ALA A 295 -23.34 -9.63 -7.23
N ALA A 296 -22.65 -10.73 -6.88
CA ALA A 296 -22.97 -12.07 -7.39
C ALA A 296 -24.38 -12.53 -6.98
N GLY A 297 -24.76 -12.37 -5.70
CA GLY A 297 -26.08 -12.76 -5.20
C GLY A 297 -27.25 -12.06 -5.89
N ASN A 298 -27.10 -10.77 -6.20
CA ASN A 298 -28.11 -9.98 -6.92
C ASN A 298 -28.28 -10.43 -8.39
N SER A 299 -27.21 -10.89 -9.03
CA SER A 299 -27.26 -11.43 -10.40
C SER A 299 -28.07 -12.73 -10.47
N THR A 300 -27.88 -13.62 -9.49
CA THR A 300 -28.56 -14.92 -9.43
C THR A 300 -30.06 -14.78 -9.11
N ALA A 301 -30.44 -13.79 -8.30
CA ALA A 301 -31.84 -13.49 -8.00
C ALA A 301 -32.61 -13.01 -9.24
N ASN A 302 -32.01 -12.13 -10.04
CA ASN A 302 -32.62 -11.63 -11.27
C ASN A 302 -32.77 -12.70 -12.36
N LYS A 303 -31.82 -13.65 -12.47
CA LYS A 303 -31.92 -14.79 -13.41
C LYS A 303 -33.03 -15.80 -13.05
N LYS A 304 -33.45 -15.87 -11.78
CA LYS A 304 -34.56 -16.75 -11.35
C LYS A 304 -35.95 -16.11 -11.53
N ALA A 305 -36.00 -14.80 -11.80
CA ALA A 305 -37.24 -14.03 -11.95
C ALA A 305 -37.67 -13.82 -13.42
N THR A 306 -36.88 -14.33 -14.37
CA THR A 306 -37.13 -14.34 -15.83
C THR A 306 -37.36 -15.77 -16.31
#